data_AF-L5NNL3-F1
#
_entry.id   AF-L5NNL3-F1
#
_cell.length_a   1.000
_cell.length_b   1.000
_cell.length_c   1.000
_cell.angle_alpha   90.00
_cell.angle_beta   90.00
_cell.angle_gamma   90.00
#
_symmetry.space_group_name_H-M   'P 1'
#
loop_
_entity.id
_entity.type
_entity.pdbx_description
1 polymer ?
#
loop_
_entity_poly.entity_id
_entity_poly.type
_entity_poly.pdbx_seq_one_letter_code
_entity_poly.pdbx_strand_id
1 'polypeptide(L)'
;DGHHHGDGDDGGHHHGDDGGDESADEDIRGELEDLNIYAGKPHGEDVYATVLYSEADADELFEEVEGLRGNFDHYPTHVKTAVYEANERGRVAVVSIWETASAAETAAGFLSELPGIVERAGEESGFGTMGMFYTVKSEHRGDFVEKFGTVGGLLEEMDGHFDTDLMVNVEDEDDMFIASQWRSQDDAMEFFRSDAFRDTVQWGRDVLADRPRHVFLA
;
A
#
# COMPACT_ATOMS: atom_id res chain seq x y z
N ASP A 1 21.80 -50.49 49.85
CA ASP A 1 20.75 -49.47 49.95
C ASP A 1 21.22 -48.12 49.42
N GLY A 2 20.48 -47.58 48.45
CA GLY A 2 20.74 -46.27 47.85
C GLY A 2 19.88 -46.05 46.60
N HIS A 3 18.61 -45.66 46.80
CA HIS A 3 17.72 -45.11 45.77
C HIS A 3 18.22 -43.73 45.32
N HIS A 4 18.13 -43.41 44.02
CA HIS A 4 17.47 -42.19 43.54
C HIS A 4 17.28 -42.21 42.01
N HIS A 5 16.03 -41.93 41.60
CA HIS A 5 15.59 -41.69 40.23
C HIS A 5 16.00 -40.28 39.76
N GLY A 6 16.07 -40.10 38.44
CA GLY A 6 16.21 -38.80 37.79
C GLY A 6 15.91 -38.90 36.29
N ASP A 7 14.63 -39.09 35.96
CA ASP A 7 14.03 -38.64 34.70
C ASP A 7 13.99 -37.10 34.68
N GLY A 8 14.20 -36.50 33.51
CA GLY A 8 14.14 -35.06 33.25
C GLY A 8 14.36 -34.86 31.75
N ASP A 9 13.34 -35.08 30.93
CA ASP A 9 12.22 -34.19 30.61
C ASP A 9 12.61 -33.14 29.56
N ASP A 10 11.87 -33.26 28.46
CA ASP A 10 11.77 -32.40 27.29
C ASP A 10 11.72 -30.91 27.65
N GLY A 11 12.52 -30.12 26.95
CA GLY A 11 12.49 -28.67 27.02
C GLY A 11 12.74 -28.09 25.64
N GLY A 12 11.75 -28.23 24.76
CA GLY A 12 11.70 -27.55 23.47
C GLY A 12 11.76 -26.04 23.68
N HIS A 13 12.89 -25.45 23.30
CA HIS A 13 13.02 -24.01 23.22
C HIS A 13 12.46 -23.53 21.87
N HIS A 14 11.24 -23.02 21.97
CA HIS A 14 10.67 -21.98 21.13
C HIS A 14 11.76 -21.04 20.59
N HIS A 15 11.95 -21.07 19.27
CA HIS A 15 12.25 -19.86 18.51
C HIS A 15 11.03 -19.64 17.63
N GLY A 16 10.11 -18.82 18.15
CA GLY A 16 9.14 -18.14 17.30
C GLY A 16 9.94 -17.14 16.49
N ASP A 17 10.11 -17.48 15.21
CA ASP A 17 10.56 -16.58 14.17
C ASP A 17 9.32 -15.77 13.77
N ASP A 18 9.08 -14.66 14.47
CA ASP A 18 8.23 -13.57 13.96
C ASP A 18 9.08 -12.83 12.92
N GLY A 19 9.23 -13.46 11.75
CA GLY A 19 9.77 -12.87 10.54
C GLY A 19 8.61 -12.68 9.56
N GLY A 20 7.92 -11.54 9.66
CA GLY A 20 6.84 -11.18 8.76
C GLY A 20 7.33 -10.93 7.33
N ASP A 21 6.56 -11.47 6.37
CA ASP A 21 6.26 -11.01 5.01
C ASP A 21 7.35 -10.64 3.98
N GLU A 22 8.64 -10.51 4.30
CA GLU A 22 9.64 -10.08 3.28
C GLU A 22 9.72 -11.05 2.07
N SER A 23 9.48 -12.35 2.31
CA SER A 23 9.53 -13.38 1.26
C SER A 23 8.31 -13.40 0.34
N ALA A 24 7.12 -13.03 0.85
CA ALA A 24 5.92 -12.98 0.03
C ALA A 24 5.89 -11.72 -0.85
N ASP A 25 6.40 -10.60 -0.33
CA ASP A 25 6.60 -9.35 -1.08
C ASP A 25 7.61 -9.52 -2.24
N GLU A 26 8.73 -10.20 -1.98
CA GLU A 26 9.72 -10.54 -3.02
C GLU A 26 9.14 -11.46 -4.11
N ASP A 27 8.27 -12.40 -3.75
CA ASP A 27 7.60 -13.30 -4.70
C ASP A 27 6.58 -12.56 -5.58
N ILE A 28 5.82 -11.61 -5.01
CA ILE A 28 4.90 -10.74 -5.77
C ILE A 28 5.67 -9.89 -6.79
N ARG A 29 6.83 -9.35 -6.39
CA ARG A 29 7.71 -8.56 -7.27
C ARG A 29 8.13 -9.36 -8.50
N GLY A 30 8.62 -10.58 -8.31
CA GLY A 30 9.08 -11.42 -9.41
C GLY A 30 7.95 -11.71 -10.41
N GLU A 31 6.76 -12.00 -9.91
CA GLU A 31 5.65 -12.40 -10.76
C GLU A 31 5.08 -11.24 -11.58
N LEU A 32 4.93 -10.05 -10.98
CA LEU A 32 4.47 -8.87 -11.69
C LEU A 32 5.52 -8.36 -12.71
N GLU A 33 6.82 -8.62 -12.47
CA GLU A 33 7.90 -8.32 -13.42
C GLU A 33 7.83 -9.22 -14.64
N ASP A 34 7.60 -10.52 -14.43
CA ASP A 34 7.39 -11.50 -15.50
C ASP A 34 6.17 -11.17 -16.37
N LEU A 35 5.13 -10.56 -15.78
CA LEU A 35 3.93 -10.11 -16.49
C LEU A 35 4.16 -8.83 -17.32
N ASN A 36 5.37 -8.24 -17.27
CA ASN A 36 5.74 -7.00 -17.95
C ASN A 36 4.77 -5.84 -17.65
N ILE A 37 4.15 -5.91 -16.47
CA ILE A 37 3.40 -4.80 -15.88
C ILE A 37 4.36 -3.60 -15.70
N TYR A 38 5.67 -3.87 -15.62
CA TYR A 38 6.74 -2.92 -15.28
C TYR A 38 7.59 -2.32 -16.39
N ALA A 39 7.41 -2.65 -17.68
CA ALA A 39 8.33 -2.32 -18.78
C ALA A 39 9.32 -1.15 -18.54
N GLY A 40 10.51 -1.49 -18.01
CA GLY A 40 11.58 -0.56 -17.62
C GLY A 40 12.22 -0.97 -16.29
N LYS A 41 13.54 -0.73 -16.12
CA LYS A 41 14.14 -0.82 -14.78
C LYS A 41 13.40 0.18 -13.88
N PRO A 42 12.89 -0.20 -12.69
CA PRO A 42 12.49 0.80 -11.71
C PRO A 42 13.67 1.75 -11.56
N HIS A 43 13.45 3.05 -11.74
CA HIS A 43 14.47 4.00 -11.35
C HIS A 43 14.69 3.76 -9.86
N GLY A 44 15.91 3.37 -9.52
CA GLY A 44 16.24 2.84 -8.21
C GLY A 44 15.91 3.84 -7.12
N GLU A 45 15.10 3.38 -6.19
CA GLU A 45 15.20 3.59 -4.75
C GLU A 45 14.11 2.68 -4.19
N ASP A 46 14.51 1.67 -3.42
CA ASP A 46 13.57 0.87 -2.64
C ASP A 46 12.92 1.82 -1.62
N VAL A 47 11.86 2.52 -2.04
CA VAL A 47 11.11 3.41 -1.17
C VAL A 47 10.06 2.60 -0.42
N TYR A 48 9.94 2.88 0.86
CA TYR A 48 9.03 2.26 1.78
C TYR A 48 7.93 3.26 2.07
N ALA A 49 6.67 2.84 2.09
CA ALA A 49 5.64 3.74 2.54
C ALA A 49 4.69 3.12 3.55
N THR A 50 4.28 3.97 4.46
CA THR A 50 3.24 3.67 5.42
C THR A 50 1.98 4.36 4.96
N VAL A 51 0.88 3.62 4.94
CA VAL A 51 -0.44 4.16 4.64
C VAL A 51 -1.39 3.78 5.75
N LEU A 52 -1.99 4.79 6.38
CA LEU A 52 -2.95 4.62 7.44
C LEU A 52 -4.27 5.23 6.99
N TYR A 53 -5.36 4.51 7.25
CA TYR A 53 -6.70 5.00 6.96
C TYR A 53 -7.28 5.68 8.19
N SER A 54 -8.10 6.70 7.97
CA SER A 54 -8.78 7.39 9.05
C SER A 54 -10.24 7.65 8.71
N GLU A 55 -11.08 7.65 9.75
CA GLU A 55 -12.48 8.07 9.71
C GLU A 55 -12.66 9.57 9.95
N ALA A 56 -11.57 10.29 10.29
CA ALA A 56 -11.61 11.75 10.42
C ALA A 56 -11.70 12.44 9.05
N ASP A 57 -12.23 13.66 9.05
CA ASP A 57 -12.34 14.48 7.84
C ASP A 57 -10.95 14.88 7.30
N ALA A 58 -10.83 15.02 5.98
CA ALA A 58 -9.55 15.28 5.33
C ALA A 58 -8.89 16.58 5.82
N ASP A 59 -9.68 17.64 6.05
CA ASP A 59 -9.20 18.93 6.56
C ASP A 59 -8.60 18.81 7.98
N GLU A 60 -9.23 18.03 8.86
CA GLU A 60 -8.73 17.82 10.23
C GLU A 60 -7.41 17.05 10.22
N LEU A 61 -7.35 15.97 9.43
CA LEU A 61 -6.12 15.21 9.24
C LEU A 61 -5.02 16.04 8.61
N PHE A 62 -5.37 16.92 7.68
CA PHE A 62 -4.40 17.76 6.99
C PHE A 62 -3.64 18.68 7.94
N GLU A 63 -4.34 19.37 8.86
CA GLU A 63 -3.69 20.26 9.84
C GLU A 63 -2.68 19.50 10.73
N GLU A 64 -3.06 18.32 11.23
CA GLU A 64 -2.19 17.49 12.07
C GLU A 64 -1.00 16.92 11.27
N VAL A 65 -1.24 16.48 10.03
CA VAL A 65 -0.20 15.98 9.13
C VAL A 65 0.77 17.08 8.74
N GLU A 66 0.31 18.32 8.51
CA GLU A 66 1.20 19.45 8.21
C GLU A 66 2.18 19.70 9.38
N GLY A 67 1.66 19.67 10.61
CA GLY A 67 2.47 19.79 11.82
C GLY A 67 3.50 18.66 11.97
N LEU A 68 3.08 17.41 11.71
CA LEU A 68 3.95 16.24 11.79
C LEU A 68 5.00 16.22 10.67
N ARG A 69 4.61 16.62 9.46
CA ARG A 69 5.47 16.70 8.27
C ARG A 69 6.67 17.62 8.52
N GLY A 70 6.46 18.75 9.19
CA GLY A 70 7.57 19.64 9.56
C GLY A 70 8.67 18.98 10.41
N ASN A 71 8.33 17.94 11.19
CA ASN A 71 9.32 17.14 11.91
C ASN A 71 10.00 16.12 11.00
N PHE A 72 9.27 15.53 10.06
CA PHE A 72 9.80 14.55 9.09
C PHE A 72 10.75 15.18 8.06
N ASP A 73 10.54 16.43 7.67
CA ASP A 73 11.40 17.17 6.74
C ASP A 73 12.86 17.32 7.23
N HIS A 74 13.13 17.07 8.52
CA HIS A 74 14.48 17.03 9.08
C HIS A 74 15.26 15.76 8.75
N TYR A 75 14.58 14.72 8.27
CA TYR A 75 15.18 13.43 7.95
C TYR A 75 15.46 13.37 6.45
N PRO A 76 16.74 13.19 6.03
CA PRO A 76 17.09 13.12 4.61
C PRO A 76 16.41 11.97 3.85
N THR A 77 16.00 10.92 4.58
CA THR A 77 15.31 9.76 4.03
C THR A 77 13.82 9.97 3.86
N HIS A 78 13.26 11.11 4.29
CA HIS A 78 11.86 11.44 4.09
C HIS A 78 11.63 11.93 2.66
N VAL A 79 10.70 11.29 1.95
CA VAL A 79 10.37 11.65 0.57
C VAL A 79 9.09 12.48 0.52
N LYS A 80 8.05 12.06 1.26
CA LYS A 80 6.74 12.73 1.27
C LYS A 80 5.89 12.28 2.46
N THR A 81 5.10 13.17 3.04
CA THR A 81 3.91 12.80 3.81
C THR A 81 2.74 13.65 3.32
N ALA A 82 1.63 13.00 2.99
CA ALA A 82 0.47 13.66 2.36
C ALA A 82 -0.84 12.98 2.77
N VAL A 83 -1.92 13.75 2.71
CA VAL A 83 -3.30 13.30 2.94
C VAL A 83 -3.97 13.03 1.60
N TYR A 84 -4.70 11.93 1.53
CA TYR A 84 -5.43 11.49 0.36
C TYR A 84 -6.89 11.24 0.70
N GLU A 85 -7.79 11.59 -0.20
CA GLU A 85 -9.22 11.35 -0.08
C GLU A 85 -9.70 10.43 -1.20
N ALA A 86 -10.57 9.48 -0.86
CA ALA A 86 -11.20 8.59 -1.83
C ALA A 86 -12.18 9.39 -2.68
N ASN A 87 -12.10 9.23 -4.00
CA ASN A 87 -12.95 9.97 -4.93
C ASN A 87 -14.46 9.69 -4.76
N GLU A 88 -14.85 8.54 -4.21
CA GLU A 88 -16.28 8.13 -4.12
C GLU A 88 -16.75 7.74 -2.72
N ARG A 89 -15.91 7.10 -1.89
CA ARG A 89 -16.34 6.46 -0.63
C ARG A 89 -16.09 7.29 0.64
N GLY A 90 -15.63 8.54 0.50
CA GLY A 90 -15.40 9.45 1.64
C GLY A 90 -14.35 8.95 2.64
N ARG A 91 -13.45 8.06 2.21
CA ARG A 91 -12.37 7.51 3.02
C ARG A 91 -11.16 8.41 2.93
N VAL A 92 -10.49 8.65 4.05
CA VAL A 92 -9.24 9.42 4.07
C VAL A 92 -8.06 8.49 4.40
N ALA A 93 -6.92 8.75 3.80
CA ALA A 93 -5.67 8.06 4.09
C ALA A 93 -4.52 9.05 4.27
N VAL A 94 -3.60 8.74 5.16
CA VAL A 94 -2.32 9.43 5.30
C VAL A 94 -1.24 8.51 4.77
N VAL A 95 -0.47 9.01 3.81
CA VAL A 95 0.63 8.29 3.18
C VAL A 95 1.94 8.96 3.55
N SER A 96 2.93 8.17 3.96
CA SER A 96 4.28 8.63 4.26
C SER A 96 5.32 7.77 3.55
N ILE A 97 6.11 8.35 2.65
CA ILE A 97 7.11 7.67 1.80
C ILE A 97 8.52 8.00 2.30
N TRP A 98 9.36 6.98 2.39
CA TRP A 98 10.71 7.02 2.94
C TRP A 98 11.70 6.22 2.09
N GLU A 99 12.97 6.57 2.13
CA GLU A 99 14.05 5.83 1.45
C GLU A 99 14.44 4.52 2.16
N THR A 100 13.98 4.30 3.40
CA THR A 100 14.39 3.13 4.21
C THR A 100 13.25 2.56 5.05
N ALA A 101 13.15 1.22 5.13
CA ALA A 101 12.11 0.50 5.87
C ALA A 101 11.99 0.96 7.33
N SER A 102 13.13 1.03 8.03
CA SER A 102 13.18 1.41 9.44
C SER A 102 12.66 2.83 9.71
N ALA A 103 12.79 3.73 8.74
CA ALA A 103 12.25 5.09 8.85
C ALA A 103 10.74 5.10 8.63
N ALA A 104 10.23 4.30 7.68
CA ALA A 104 8.80 4.13 7.47
C ALA A 104 8.13 3.50 8.71
N GLU A 105 8.69 2.43 9.28
CA GLU A 105 8.18 1.81 10.51
C GLU A 105 8.15 2.80 11.69
N THR A 106 9.22 3.58 11.85
CA THR A 106 9.25 4.63 12.89
C THR A 106 8.17 5.68 12.67
N ALA A 107 7.98 6.11 11.42
CA ALA A 107 6.95 7.08 11.05
C ALA A 107 5.54 6.53 11.27
N ALA A 108 5.31 5.25 11.00
CA ALA A 108 4.04 4.56 11.23
C ALA A 108 3.58 4.69 12.69
N GLY A 109 4.52 4.59 13.64
CA GLY A 109 4.25 4.79 15.06
C GLY A 109 3.73 6.18 15.41
N PHE A 110 4.20 7.23 14.74
CA PHE A 110 3.69 8.60 14.95
C PHE A 110 2.38 8.83 14.21
N LEU A 111 2.25 8.28 13.00
CA LEU A 111 1.06 8.45 12.18
C LEU A 111 -0.15 7.72 12.77
N SER A 112 0.05 6.64 13.52
CA SER A 112 -1.04 5.92 14.19
C SER A 112 -1.66 6.69 15.34
N GLU A 113 -0.98 7.72 15.85
CA GLU A 113 -1.50 8.64 16.86
C GLU A 113 -2.39 9.75 16.28
N LEU A 114 -2.53 9.83 14.95
CA LEU A 114 -3.38 10.82 14.30
C LEU A 114 -4.89 10.58 14.59
N PRO A 115 -5.73 11.63 14.47
CA PRO A 115 -7.15 11.51 14.74
C PRO A 115 -7.84 10.46 13.87
N GLY A 116 -8.69 9.63 14.49
CA GLY A 116 -9.58 8.71 13.79
C GLY A 116 -8.87 7.59 13.01
N ILE A 117 -7.56 7.37 13.24
CA ILE A 117 -6.84 6.30 12.57
C ILE A 117 -7.48 4.97 12.93
N VAL A 118 -7.85 4.24 11.89
CA VAL A 118 -8.36 2.89 12.01
C VAL A 118 -7.28 1.94 11.55
N GLU A 119 -7.00 0.94 12.39
CA GLU A 119 -6.38 -0.28 11.89
C GLU A 119 -7.26 -0.77 10.76
N ARG A 120 -6.67 -0.90 9.56
CA ARG A 120 -7.42 -1.42 8.42
C ARG A 120 -7.91 -2.80 8.85
N ALA A 121 -9.22 -2.94 9.08
CA ALA A 121 -9.82 -4.21 9.46
C ALA A 121 -9.36 -5.28 8.46
N GLY A 122 -8.49 -6.21 8.90
CA GLY A 122 -7.80 -7.08 7.96
C GLY A 122 -6.79 -8.08 8.50
N GLU A 123 -6.25 -7.97 9.72
CA GLU A 123 -5.42 -9.06 10.28
C GLU A 123 -6.22 -10.33 10.64
N GLU A 124 -7.55 -10.36 10.40
CA GLU A 124 -8.36 -11.58 10.57
C GLU A 124 -9.11 -12.10 9.33
N SER A 125 -9.06 -11.51 8.12
CA SER A 125 -9.67 -12.16 6.90
C SER A 125 -9.49 -11.45 5.54
N GLY A 126 -8.31 -10.98 5.15
CA GLY A 126 -8.07 -10.60 3.74
C GLY A 126 -6.68 -10.05 3.43
N PHE A 127 -6.22 -10.23 2.20
CA PHE A 127 -4.97 -9.67 1.67
C PHE A 127 -5.23 -8.30 1.04
N GLY A 128 -4.64 -7.24 1.60
CA GLY A 128 -4.69 -5.91 1.02
C GLY A 128 -3.54 -5.72 0.03
N THR A 129 -3.82 -5.56 -1.26
CA THR A 129 -2.82 -5.02 -2.18
C THR A 129 -2.85 -3.50 -2.11
N MET A 130 -1.76 -2.91 -1.64
CA MET A 130 -1.59 -1.48 -1.84
C MET A 130 -1.10 -1.24 -3.26
N GLY A 131 -1.96 -0.63 -4.06
CA GLY A 131 -1.69 -0.33 -5.45
C GLY A 131 -0.71 0.83 -5.59
N MET A 132 -0.04 0.79 -6.74
CA MET A 132 0.97 1.73 -7.20
C MET A 132 0.55 3.21 -7.01
N PHE A 133 1.52 4.06 -6.69
CA PHE A 133 1.34 5.51 -6.74
C PHE A 133 1.50 6.00 -8.18
N TYR A 134 0.60 6.87 -8.61
CA TYR A 134 0.51 7.41 -9.95
C TYR A 134 0.65 8.93 -9.91
N THR A 135 1.51 9.47 -10.76
CA THR A 135 1.45 10.89 -11.11
C THR A 135 0.86 10.99 -12.51
N VAL A 136 -0.38 11.45 -12.62
CA VAL A 136 -1.12 11.57 -13.88
C VAL A 136 -0.77 12.90 -14.55
N LYS A 137 -0.72 12.96 -15.88
CA LYS A 137 -0.63 14.25 -16.57
C LYS A 137 -1.94 15.00 -16.37
N SER A 138 -1.89 16.27 -15.95
CA SER A 138 -3.09 17.06 -15.63
C SER A 138 -4.14 17.09 -16.75
N GLU A 139 -3.70 17.08 -18.02
CA GLU A 139 -4.59 17.06 -19.18
C GLU A 139 -5.38 15.75 -19.35
N HIS A 140 -4.90 14.65 -18.74
CA HIS A 140 -5.49 13.32 -18.78
C HIS A 140 -6.16 12.90 -17.46
N ARG A 141 -6.23 13.79 -16.46
CA ARG A 141 -6.81 13.45 -15.15
C ARG A 141 -8.24 12.93 -15.27
N GLY A 142 -9.08 13.63 -16.05
CA GLY A 142 -10.46 13.21 -16.29
C GLY A 142 -10.54 11.82 -16.96
N ASP A 143 -9.70 11.59 -17.96
CA ASP A 143 -9.62 10.29 -18.65
C ASP A 143 -9.21 9.17 -17.68
N PHE A 144 -8.28 9.46 -16.76
CA PHE A 144 -7.81 8.50 -15.75
C PHE A 144 -8.92 8.10 -14.77
N VAL A 145 -9.67 9.07 -14.25
CA VAL A 145 -10.80 8.82 -13.35
C VAL A 145 -11.92 8.04 -14.05
N GLU A 146 -12.25 8.38 -15.30
CA GLU A 146 -13.26 7.65 -16.08
C GLU A 146 -12.82 6.20 -16.36
N LYS A 147 -11.55 6.01 -16.73
CA LYS A 147 -10.99 4.68 -16.97
C LYS A 147 -10.97 3.86 -15.68
N PHE A 148 -10.60 4.47 -14.55
CA PHE A 148 -10.65 3.83 -13.23
C PHE A 148 -12.07 3.34 -12.92
N GLY A 149 -13.10 4.17 -13.10
CA GLY A 149 -14.49 3.76 -12.88
C GLY A 149 -14.90 2.58 -13.76
N THR A 150 -14.43 2.53 -15.01
CA THR A 150 -14.65 1.38 -15.91
C THR A 150 -14.02 0.10 -15.37
N VAL A 151 -12.79 0.17 -14.87
CA VAL A 151 -12.07 -0.98 -14.29
C VAL A 151 -12.65 -1.37 -12.93
N GLY A 152 -13.10 -0.39 -12.14
CA GLY A 152 -13.81 -0.61 -10.88
C GLY A 152 -15.05 -1.47 -11.07
N GLY A 153 -15.85 -1.21 -12.11
CA GLY A 153 -17.01 -2.05 -12.44
C GLY A 153 -16.63 -3.50 -12.81
N LEU A 154 -15.45 -3.73 -13.38
CA LEU A 154 -14.97 -5.09 -13.64
C LEU A 154 -14.52 -5.77 -12.34
N LEU A 155 -13.85 -5.03 -11.46
CA LEU A 155 -13.36 -5.51 -10.17
C LEU A 155 -14.51 -5.93 -9.25
N GLU A 156 -15.61 -5.17 -9.22
CA GLU A 156 -16.81 -5.50 -8.43
C GLU A 156 -17.43 -6.87 -8.79
N GLU A 157 -17.20 -7.37 -10.01
CA GLU A 157 -17.72 -8.66 -10.46
C GLU A 157 -16.76 -9.84 -10.14
N MET A 158 -15.54 -9.56 -9.66
CA MET A 158 -14.53 -10.59 -9.42
C MET A 158 -14.73 -11.30 -8.08
N ASP A 159 -14.65 -12.64 -8.09
CA ASP A 159 -14.66 -13.41 -6.85
C ASP A 159 -13.42 -13.08 -6.02
N GLY A 160 -13.61 -12.86 -4.72
CA GLY A 160 -12.52 -12.51 -3.82
C GLY A 160 -12.11 -11.04 -3.85
N HIS A 161 -12.65 -10.19 -4.73
CA HIS A 161 -12.54 -8.74 -4.59
C HIS A 161 -13.50 -8.22 -3.51
N PHE A 162 -13.01 -7.36 -2.62
CA PHE A 162 -13.86 -6.71 -1.61
C PHE A 162 -14.12 -5.25 -1.93
N ASP A 163 -13.05 -4.49 -2.19
CA ASP A 163 -13.16 -3.06 -2.44
C ASP A 163 -11.97 -2.54 -3.25
N THR A 164 -12.18 -1.48 -4.04
CA THR A 164 -11.12 -0.67 -4.61
C THR A 164 -11.50 0.80 -4.66
N ASP A 165 -10.63 1.64 -4.09
CA ASP A 165 -10.77 3.08 -4.05
C ASP A 165 -9.63 3.75 -4.85
N LEU A 166 -9.99 4.80 -5.61
CA LEU A 166 -9.02 5.75 -6.13
C LEU A 166 -8.84 6.87 -5.11
N MET A 167 -7.64 6.95 -4.56
CA MET A 167 -7.24 7.91 -3.54
C MET A 167 -6.52 9.08 -4.22
N VAL A 168 -6.97 10.31 -3.99
CA VAL A 168 -6.44 11.54 -4.61
C VAL A 168 -5.81 12.42 -3.54
N ASN A 169 -4.59 12.89 -3.77
CA ASN A 169 -3.89 13.76 -2.84
C ASN A 169 -4.62 15.11 -2.74
N VAL A 170 -4.87 15.57 -1.51
CA VAL A 170 -5.59 16.81 -1.21
C VAL A 170 -4.82 18.06 -1.67
N GLU A 171 -3.49 18.00 -1.70
CA GLU A 171 -2.62 19.11 -2.14
C GLU A 171 -2.30 19.06 -3.65
N ASP A 172 -2.38 17.88 -4.28
CA ASP A 172 -2.01 17.67 -5.68
C ASP A 172 -2.93 16.63 -6.33
N GLU A 173 -3.94 17.10 -7.06
CA GLU A 173 -4.92 16.24 -7.71
C GLU A 173 -4.35 15.36 -8.83
N ASP A 174 -3.09 15.54 -9.25
CA ASP A 174 -2.41 14.66 -10.20
C ASP A 174 -1.68 13.49 -9.50
N ASP A 175 -1.50 13.55 -8.18
CA ASP A 175 -0.89 12.52 -7.34
C ASP A 175 -1.99 11.62 -6.74
N MET A 176 -2.04 10.38 -7.21
CA MET A 176 -3.10 9.42 -6.85
C MET A 176 -2.52 8.05 -6.51
N PHE A 177 -3.26 7.24 -5.77
CA PHE A 177 -2.97 5.81 -5.66
C PHE A 177 -4.25 4.99 -5.63
N ILE A 178 -4.14 3.70 -5.96
CA ILE A 178 -5.28 2.77 -5.94
C ILE A 178 -5.16 1.89 -4.70
N ALA A 179 -6.14 1.97 -3.80
CA ALA A 179 -6.24 1.10 -2.64
C ALA A 179 -7.17 -0.06 -2.98
N SER A 180 -6.66 -1.31 -3.02
CA SER A 180 -7.48 -2.49 -3.34
C SER A 180 -7.49 -3.48 -2.18
N GLN A 181 -8.59 -4.19 -1.98
CA GLN A 181 -8.75 -5.19 -0.93
C GLN A 181 -9.27 -6.50 -1.52
N TRP A 182 -8.59 -7.58 -1.18
CA TRP A 182 -8.86 -8.91 -1.68
C TRP A 182 -9.01 -9.91 -0.53
N ARG A 183 -9.71 -11.01 -0.79
CA ARG A 183 -9.83 -12.14 0.11
C ARG A 183 -8.50 -12.86 0.29
N SER A 184 -7.70 -12.95 -0.77
CA SER A 184 -6.39 -13.58 -0.74
C SER A 184 -5.44 -12.99 -1.79
N GLN A 185 -4.15 -13.25 -1.63
CA GLN A 185 -3.12 -12.91 -2.61
C GLN A 185 -3.40 -13.57 -3.96
N ASP A 186 -3.82 -14.84 -3.97
CA ASP A 186 -4.14 -15.58 -5.20
C ASP A 186 -5.27 -14.88 -5.99
N ASP A 187 -6.31 -14.40 -5.30
CA ASP A 187 -7.42 -13.66 -5.92
C ASP A 187 -6.92 -12.36 -6.57
N ALA A 188 -6.00 -11.63 -5.91
CA ALA A 188 -5.38 -10.42 -6.47
C ALA A 188 -4.49 -10.73 -7.69
N MET A 189 -3.71 -11.82 -7.64
CA MET A 189 -2.84 -12.22 -8.75
C MET A 189 -3.64 -12.71 -9.96
N GLU A 190 -4.82 -13.31 -9.75
CA GLU A 190 -5.73 -13.63 -10.85
C GLU A 190 -6.16 -12.37 -11.62
N PHE A 191 -6.47 -11.28 -10.91
CA PHE A 191 -6.76 -9.99 -11.54
C PHE A 191 -5.56 -9.43 -12.32
N PHE A 192 -4.37 -9.40 -11.73
CA PHE A 192 -3.18 -8.88 -12.41
C PHE A 192 -2.78 -9.67 -13.65
N ARG A 193 -3.11 -10.97 -13.69
CA ARG A 193 -2.90 -11.84 -14.86
C ARG A 193 -3.99 -11.67 -15.94
N SER A 194 -5.09 -10.99 -15.64
CA SER A 194 -6.22 -10.82 -16.57
C SER A 194 -5.88 -9.92 -17.76
N ASP A 195 -6.51 -10.19 -18.90
CA ASP A 195 -6.36 -9.35 -20.10
C ASP A 195 -6.90 -7.93 -19.86
N ALA A 196 -7.97 -7.80 -19.06
CA ALA A 196 -8.55 -6.51 -18.69
C ALA A 196 -7.56 -5.59 -17.94
N PHE A 197 -6.76 -6.17 -17.04
CA PHE A 197 -5.72 -5.42 -16.34
C PHE A 197 -4.57 -5.03 -17.28
N ARG A 198 -4.12 -5.96 -18.13
CA ARG A 198 -3.04 -5.69 -19.11
C ARG A 198 -3.39 -4.56 -20.07
N ASP A 199 -4.63 -4.53 -20.56
CA ASP A 199 -5.11 -3.45 -21.44
C ASP A 199 -5.10 -2.09 -20.71
N THR A 200 -5.43 -2.09 -19.42
CA THR A 200 -5.41 -0.88 -18.57
C THR A 200 -3.99 -0.39 -18.32
N VAL A 201 -3.04 -1.29 -18.03
CA VAL A 201 -1.62 -0.94 -17.87
C VAL A 201 -1.05 -0.36 -19.15
N GLN A 202 -1.39 -0.92 -20.31
CA GLN A 202 -0.92 -0.42 -21.59
C GLN A 202 -1.42 1.00 -21.87
N TRP A 203 -2.70 1.28 -21.57
CA TRP A 203 -3.28 2.61 -21.69
C TRP A 203 -2.66 3.62 -20.69
N GLY A 204 -2.42 3.17 -19.44
CA GLY A 204 -1.85 4.01 -18.38
C GLY A 204 -0.51 4.65 -18.76
N ARG A 205 0.30 3.97 -19.57
CA ARG A 205 1.63 4.46 -19.98
C ARG A 205 1.61 5.79 -20.73
N ASP A 206 0.52 6.09 -21.44
CA ASP A 206 0.42 7.32 -22.24
C ASP A 206 -0.06 8.51 -21.42
N VAL A 207 -0.76 8.26 -20.30
CA VAL A 207 -1.42 9.30 -19.48
C VAL A 207 -0.64 9.68 -18.23
N LEU A 208 0.32 8.85 -17.81
CA LEU A 208 1.14 9.12 -16.63
C LEU A 208 2.30 10.08 -16.92
N ALA A 209 2.52 11.02 -16.00
CA ALA A 209 3.62 11.98 -16.03
C ALA A 209 4.94 11.37 -15.53
N ASP A 210 4.85 10.39 -14.64
CA ASP A 210 5.98 9.57 -14.18
C ASP A 210 5.60 8.09 -14.15
N ARG A 211 6.59 7.19 -14.10
CA ARG A 211 6.32 5.77 -13.91
C ARG A 211 5.73 5.53 -12.52
N PRO A 212 4.81 4.57 -12.36
CA PRO A 212 4.21 4.32 -11.07
C PRO A 212 5.27 3.96 -10.03
N ARG A 213 5.17 4.55 -8.84
CA ARG A 213 6.04 4.21 -7.69
C ARG A 213 5.42 3.02 -6.95
N HIS A 214 6.23 1.98 -6.75
CA HIS A 214 5.83 0.85 -5.92
C HIS A 214 6.04 1.20 -4.45
N VAL A 215 5.11 0.78 -3.61
CA VAL A 215 5.15 1.01 -2.17
C VAL A 215 4.81 -0.29 -1.48
N PHE A 216 5.71 -0.71 -0.61
CA PHE A 216 5.53 -1.84 0.29
C PHE A 216 5.06 -1.32 1.65
N LEU A 217 4.15 -2.06 2.27
CA LEU A 217 3.68 -1.77 3.62
C LEU A 217 4.73 -2.26 4.63
N ALA A 218 5.20 -1.34 5.46
CA ALA A 218 6.02 -1.64 6.63
C ALA A 218 5.13 -1.94 7.85
#